data_AF-A0A1G1H9K4-F1
#
_entry.id   AF-A0A1G1H9K4-F1
#
_cell.length_a   1.000
_cell.length_b   1.000
_cell.length_c   1.000
_cell.angle_alpha   90.00
_cell.angle_beta   90.00
_cell.angle_gamma   90.00
#
_symmetry.space_group_name_H-M   'P 1'
#
loop_
_entity.id
_entity.type
_entity.pdbx_description
1 polymer ?
#
loop_
_entity_poly.entity_id
_entity_poly.type
_entity_poly.pdbx_seq_one_letter_code
_entity_poly.pdbx_strand_id
1 'polypeptide(L)' 'MEPLMCPFCGGSNLFQEDDFSLELDIEYWTVHHWECLECGQSFDKIDILPVTNTFEEMNENTIH' A
#
# COMPACT_ATOMS: atom_id res chain seq x y z
N MET A 1 4.95 -3.18 -3.28
CA MET A 1 5.94 -4.27 -3.03
C MET A 1 5.24 -5.38 -2.26
N GLU A 2 5.19 -6.57 -2.83
CA GLU A 2 4.60 -7.78 -2.23
C GLU A 2 5.39 -8.27 -1.00
N PRO A 3 4.70 -8.73 0.06
CA PRO A 3 5.34 -9.33 1.23
C PRO A 3 6.06 -10.63 0.89
N LEU A 4 7.24 -10.85 1.49
CA LEU A 4 8.02 -12.07 1.28
C LEU A 4 7.58 -13.24 2.19
N MET A 5 6.90 -12.95 3.30
CA MET A 5 6.51 -13.93 4.30
C MET A 5 5.27 -13.50 5.09
N CYS A 6 4.50 -14.47 5.56
CA CYS A 6 3.39 -14.29 6.48
C CYS A 6 3.92 -13.78 7.83
N PRO A 7 3.40 -12.66 8.36
CA PRO A 7 3.86 -12.10 9.63
C PRO A 7 3.47 -12.97 10.85
N PHE A 8 2.54 -13.92 10.68
CA PHE A 8 2.04 -14.76 11.77
C PHE A 8 2.77 -16.09 11.90
N CYS A 9 3.04 -16.78 10.80
CA CYS A 9 3.66 -18.12 10.83
C CYS A 9 5.03 -18.18 10.14
N GLY A 10 5.44 -17.13 9.43
CA GLY A 10 6.67 -17.11 8.63
C GLY A 10 6.61 -17.89 7.31
N GLY A 11 5.46 -18.47 6.96
CA GLY A 11 5.22 -19.15 5.69
C GLY A 11 5.32 -18.19 4.51
N SER A 12 5.63 -18.72 3.33
CA SER A 12 5.84 -17.92 2.11
C SER A 12 4.78 -18.18 1.04
N ASN A 13 3.85 -19.13 1.25
CA ASN A 13 2.73 -19.34 0.35
C ASN A 13 1.63 -18.31 0.65
N LEU A 14 1.71 -17.18 -0.04
CA LEU A 14 0.80 -16.04 0.10
C LEU A 14 -0.05 -15.90 -1.15
N PHE A 15 -1.33 -15.63 -0.97
CA PHE A 15 -2.27 -15.31 -2.01
C PHE A 15 -2.75 -13.87 -1.83
N GLN A 16 -2.61 -13.04 -2.87
CA GLN A 16 -3.16 -11.69 -2.89
C GLN A 16 -4.57 -11.73 -3.47
N GLU A 17 -5.53 -11.11 -2.77
CA GLU A 17 -6.83 -10.81 -3.36
C GLU A 17 -6.77 -9.53 -4.22
N ASP A 18 -7.87 -9.20 -4.89
CA ASP A 18 -7.95 -7.95 -5.65
C ASP A 18 -7.77 -6.74 -4.72
N ASP A 19 -6.96 -5.78 -5.17
CA ASP A 19 -6.71 -4.55 -4.44
C ASP A 19 -7.99 -3.71 -4.35
N PHE A 20 -8.13 -2.99 -3.24
CA PHE A 20 -9.15 -1.95 -3.12
C PHE A 20 -8.51 -0.60 -2.84
N SER A 21 -9.11 0.44 -3.41
CA SER A 21 -8.64 1.82 -3.25
C SER A 21 -9.70 2.67 -2.54
N LEU A 22 -9.24 3.52 -1.64
CA LEU A 22 -10.06 4.47 -0.89
C LEU A 22 -9.51 5.87 -1.13
N GLU A 23 -10.39 6.78 -1.52
CA GLU A 23 -10.10 8.21 -1.62
C GLU A 23 -10.58 8.90 -0.35
N LEU A 24 -9.67 9.58 0.34
CA LEU A 24 -9.92 10.43 1.50
C LEU A 24 -9.58 11.89 1.13
N ASP A 25 -10.00 12.84 1.97
CA ASP A 25 -9.88 14.27 1.68
C ASP A 25 -8.45 14.76 1.37
N ILE A 26 -7.43 14.10 1.93
CA ILE A 26 -6.02 14.49 1.79
C ILE A 26 -5.10 13.32 1.40
N GLU A 27 -5.64 12.11 1.25
CA GLU A 27 -4.86 10.89 1.03
C GLU A 27 -5.61 9.90 0.12
N TYR A 28 -4.85 9.18 -0.69
CA TYR A 28 -5.30 7.98 -1.40
C TYR A 28 -4.69 6.76 -0.74
N TRP A 29 -5.52 5.80 -0.36
CA TRP A 29 -5.08 4.54 0.23
C TRP A 29 -5.31 3.42 -0.77
N THR A 30 -4.28 2.62 -1.01
CA THR A 30 -4.40 1.33 -1.69
C THR A 30 -4.18 0.23 -0.66
N VAL A 31 -5.14 -0.66 -0.53
CA VAL A 31 -5.05 -1.79 0.39
C VAL A 31 -4.87 -3.07 -0.42
N HIS A 32 -3.80 -3.76 -0.09
CA HIS A 32 -3.44 -5.06 -0.62
C HIS A 32 -3.77 -6.11 0.43
N HIS A 33 -4.84 -6.89 0.19
CA HIS A 33 -5.26 -7.97 1.09
C HIS A 33 -4.53 -9.26 0.76
N TRP A 34 -4.00 -9.93 1.78
CA TRP A 34 -3.24 -11.17 1.65
C TRP A 34 -3.79 -12.27 2.54
N GLU A 35 -3.89 -13.48 2.00
CA GLU A 35 -4.16 -14.70 2.74
C GLU A 35 -2.92 -15.61 2.74
N CYS A 36 -2.54 -16.13 3.90
CA CYS A 36 -1.51 -17.16 3.99
C CYS A 36 -2.13 -18.55 3.85
N LEU A 37 -1.81 -19.25 2.78
CA LEU A 37 -2.34 -20.58 2.49
C LEU A 37 -1.73 -21.70 3.36
N GLU A 38 -0.76 -21.38 4.21
CA GLU A 38 -0.17 -22.33 5.17
C GLU A 38 -0.85 -22.31 6.53
N CYS A 39 -1.20 -21.13 7.05
CA CYS A 39 -1.81 -20.98 8.38
C CYS A 39 -3.24 -20.44 8.36
N GLY A 40 -3.76 -20.04 7.18
CA GLY A 40 -5.11 -19.51 6.98
C GLY A 40 -5.34 -18.12 7.57
N GLN A 41 -4.28 -17.42 7.98
CA GLN A 41 -4.38 -16.05 8.48
C GLN A 41 -4.35 -15.05 7.33
N SER A 42 -5.11 -13.98 7.47
CA SER A 42 -5.10 -12.85 6.55
C SER A 42 -4.48 -11.59 7.16
N PHE A 43 -3.91 -10.74 6.31
CA PHE A 43 -3.34 -9.45 6.69
C PHE A 43 -3.36 -8.48 5.53
N ASP A 44 -3.33 -7.19 5.87
CA ASP A 44 -3.35 -6.11 4.90
C ASP A 44 -1.98 -5.40 4.85
N LYS A 45 -1.59 -5.01 3.65
CA LYS A 45 -0.59 -3.98 3.45
C LYS A 45 -1.27 -2.74 2.88
N ILE A 46 -1.02 -1.60 3.50
CA ILE A 46 -1.62 -0.31 3.11
C ILE A 46 -0.51 0.58 2.54
N ASP A 47 -0.66 0.97 1.28
CA ASP A 47 0.16 2.01 0.64
C ASP A 47 -0.64 3.32 0.66
N ILE A 48 -0.08 4.37 1.29
CA ILE A 48 -0.71 5.68 1.46
C ILE A 48 0.02 6.69 0.57
N LEU A 49 -0.72 7.34 -0.33
CA LEU A 49 -0.23 8.43 -1.15
C LEU A 49 -0.89 9.73 -0.70
N PRO A 50 -0.12 10.80 -0.39
CA PRO A 50 -0.71 12.10 -0.14
C PRO A 50 -1.39 12.61 -1.43
N VAL A 51 -2.53 13.28 -1.29
CA VAL A 51 -3.11 14.07 -2.39
C VAL A 51 -2.18 15.25 -2.60
N THR A 52 -1.21 15.11 -3.51
CA THR A 52 -0.40 16.26 -3.93
C THR A 52 -1.35 17.21 -4.67
N ASN A 53 -1.75 18.30 -4.02
CA ASN A 53 -2.27 19.47 -4.73
C ASN A 53 -1.15 19.94 -5.67
N THR A 54 -1.22 19.54 -6.93
CA THR A 54 -0.24 19.80 -7.99
C THR A 54 -0.22 21.27 -8.44
N PHE A 55 -0.19 22.20 -7.49
CA PHE A 55 0.04 23.63 -7.74
C PHE A 55 1.31 24.19 -7.06
N GLU A 56 1.95 23.47 -6.13
CA GLU A 56 3.11 24.00 -5.38
C GLU A 56 4.45 23.25 -5.61
N GLU A 57 4.60 22.47 -6.68
CA GLU A 57 5.90 21.86 -7.05
C GLU A 57 6.44 22.32 -8.42
N MET A 58 6.20 23.58 -8.80
CA MET A 58 6.86 24.19 -9.98
C MET A 58 7.72 25.44 -9.67
N ASN A 59 7.91 25.83 -8.40
CA ASN A 59 8.59 27.09 -8.06
C ASN A 59 9.82 26.97 -7.13
N GLU A 60 10.49 25.83 -7.07
CA GLU A 60 11.80 25.73 -6.38
C GLU A 60 12.99 25.45 -7.32
N ASN A 61 12.88 25.80 -8.61
CA ASN A 61 14.03 25.78 -9.54
C ASN A 61 14.39 27.16 -10.13
N THR A 62 14.12 28.26 -9.41
CA THR A 62 14.62 29.60 -9.78
C THR A 62 15.44 30.24 -8.68
N ILE A 63 16.49 29.59 -8.15
CA ILE A 63 17.65 30.28 -7.55
C ILE A 63 18.92 29.42 -7.72
N HIS A 64 19.69 29.65 -8.79
CA HIS A 64 21.10 30.07 -8.76
C HIS A 64 21.73 30.13 -10.15
#